data_AF-A0A1Q4VGA8-F1
#
_entry.id   AF-A0A1Q4VGA8-F1
#
_cell.length_a   1.000
_cell.length_b   1.000
_cell.length_c   1.000
_cell.angle_alpha   90.00
_cell.angle_beta   90.00
_cell.angle_gamma   90.00
#
_symmetry.space_group_name_H-M   'P 1'
#
loop_
_entity.id
_entity.type
_entity.pdbx_description
1 polymer ?
#
loop_
_entity_poly.entity_id
_entity_poly.type
_entity_poly.pdbx_seq_one_letter_code
_entity_poly.pdbx_strand_id
1 'polypeptide(L)' 'MTETAVLTIRRATADDLPAIVAMLADDPLGATRESPDDLTPYRTAFARIDGDPHQHLIVADRAG' A
#
# COMPACT_ATOMS: atom_id res chain seq x y z
N MET A 1 0.06 23.91 -18.08
CA MET A 1 0.83 22.85 -18.75
C MET A 1 0.91 21.72 -17.75
N THR A 2 0.01 20.74 -17.84
CA THR A 2 -0.03 19.62 -16.89
C THR A 2 1.17 18.75 -17.18
N GLU A 3 2.12 18.73 -16.26
CA GLU A 3 3.23 17.78 -16.31
C GLU A 3 2.62 16.38 -16.22
N THR A 4 2.82 15.56 -17.25
CA THR A 4 2.41 14.15 -17.21
C THR A 4 3.34 13.46 -16.23
N ALA A 5 2.95 13.42 -14.96
CA ALA A 5 3.71 12.74 -13.94
C ALA A 5 3.73 11.23 -14.27
N VAL A 6 4.90 10.71 -14.60
CA VAL A 6 5.11 9.31 -14.92
C VAL A 6 4.84 8.48 -13.67
N LEU A 7 3.98 7.47 -13.81
CA LEU A 7 3.71 6.49 -12.75
C LEU A 7 4.56 5.24 -13.00
N THR A 8 5.25 4.79 -11.95
CA THR A 8 5.94 3.50 -11.95
C THR A 8 5.03 2.47 -11.29
N ILE A 9 4.69 1.41 -12.03
CA ILE A 9 3.93 0.28 -11.49
C ILE A 9 4.92 -0.79 -11.05
N ARG A 10 4.97 -1.08 -9.75
CA ARG A 10 5.93 -2.02 -9.17
C ARG A 10 5.31 -2.85 -8.05
N ARG A 11 5.97 -3.94 -7.67
CA ARG A 11 5.63 -4.66 -6.44
C ARG A 11 5.80 -3.74 -5.23
N ALA A 12 4.85 -3.82 -4.32
CA ALA A 12 4.96 -3.20 -3.01
C ALA A 12 6.09 -3.87 -2.21
N THR A 13 6.72 -3.08 -1.37
CA THR A 13 7.67 -3.49 -0.35
C THR A 13 7.08 -3.20 1.03
N ALA A 14 7.70 -3.72 2.09
CA ALA A 14 7.24 -3.45 3.46
C ALA A 14 7.32 -1.96 3.84
N ASP A 15 8.11 -1.16 3.13
CA ASP A 15 8.26 0.29 3.34
C ASP A 15 7.09 1.09 2.77
N ASP A 16 6.33 0.51 1.83
CA ASP A 16 5.13 1.14 1.27
C ASP A 16 3.91 1.03 2.21
N LEU A 17 3.97 0.18 3.25
CA LEU A 17 2.85 -0.11 4.14
C LEU A 17 2.21 1.13 4.81
N PRO A 18 2.97 2.09 5.36
CA PRO A 18 2.37 3.29 5.94
C PRO A 18 1.50 4.06 4.92
N ALA A 19 1.98 4.20 3.68
CA ALA A 19 1.26 4.91 2.62
C ALA A 19 0.03 4.13 2.14
N ILE A 20 0.14 2.81 1.99
CA ILE A 20 -0.98 1.94 1.60
C ILE A 20 -2.09 1.98 2.66
N VAL A 21 -1.74 1.84 3.94
CA VAL A 21 -2.75 1.85 5.03
C VAL A 21 -3.36 3.23 5.18
N ALA A 22 -2.58 4.31 5.05
CA ALA A 22 -3.13 5.67 5.04
C ALA A 22 -4.14 5.86 3.89
N MET A 23 -3.82 5.39 2.68
CA MET A 23 -4.73 5.44 1.54
C MET A 23 -6.02 4.63 1.80
N LEU A 24 -5.93 3.45 2.42
CA LEU A 24 -7.12 2.66 2.79
C LEU A 24 -7.95 3.35 3.88
N ALA A 25 -7.30 3.98 4.86
CA ALA A 25 -7.98 4.70 5.94
C ALA A 25 -8.63 6.01 5.47
N ASP A 26 -8.12 6.63 4.40
CA ASP A 26 -8.69 7.85 3.79
C ASP A 26 -9.98 7.56 2.98
N ASP A 27 -10.23 6.29 2.62
CA ASP A 27 -11.49 5.88 2.02
C ASP A 27 -12.63 5.93 3.05
N PRO A 28 -13.81 6.53 2.75
CA PRO A 28 -14.91 6.66 3.72
C PRO A 28 -15.40 5.33 4.33
N LEU A 29 -15.30 4.21 3.60
CA LEU A 29 -15.64 2.89 4.13
C LEU A 29 -14.47 2.32 4.94
N GLY A 30 -13.24 2.51 4.46
CA GLY A 30 -12.01 2.08 5.15
C GLY A 30 -11.73 2.82 6.45
N ALA A 31 -12.08 4.10 6.56
CA ALA A 31 -11.89 4.94 7.75
C ALA A 31 -12.49 4.34 9.04
N THR A 32 -13.51 3.49 8.91
CA THR A 32 -14.16 2.83 10.04
C THR A 32 -13.56 1.48 10.43
N ARG A 33 -12.61 0.97 9.64
CA ARG A 33 -12.08 -0.40 9.73
C ARG A 33 -10.57 -0.43 9.89
N GLU A 34 -9.87 0.50 9.26
CA GLU A 34 -8.41 0.54 9.25
C GLU A 34 -7.85 1.16 10.54
N SER A 35 -6.64 0.76 10.91
CA SER A 35 -5.91 1.26 12.08
C SER A 35 -4.53 1.76 11.64
N PRO A 36 -4.42 2.96 11.01
CA PRO A 36 -3.17 3.46 10.47
C PRO A 36 -2.07 3.67 11.52
N ASP A 37 -2.45 3.84 12.79
CA ASP A 37 -1.53 4.01 13.91
C ASP A 37 -0.88 2.69 14.39
N ASP A 38 -1.42 1.53 14.00
CA ASP A 38 -0.82 0.22 14.28
C ASP A 38 -0.57 -0.59 13.00
N LEU A 39 0.67 -0.57 12.54
CA LEU A 39 1.10 -1.30 11.35
C LEU A 39 1.41 -2.79 11.61
N THR A 40 1.38 -3.26 12.85
CA THR A 40 1.71 -4.65 13.22
C THR A 40 0.89 -5.70 12.47
N PRO A 41 -0.47 -5.61 12.42
CA PRO A 41 -1.28 -6.56 11.66
C PRO A 41 -0.98 -6.50 10.16
N TYR A 42 -0.75 -5.31 9.61
CA TYR A 42 -0.46 -5.10 8.19
C TYR A 42 0.89 -5.68 7.78
N ARG A 43 1.94 -5.55 8.62
CA ARG A 43 3.24 -6.18 8.39
C ARG A 43 3.12 -7.70 8.36
N THR A 44 2.33 -8.27 9.27
CA THR A 44 2.07 -9.71 9.30
C THR A 44 1.34 -10.18 8.05
N ALA A 45 0.31 -9.45 7.62
CA ALA A 45 -0.42 -9.74 6.39
C ALA A 45 0.47 -9.61 5.15
N PHE A 46 1.26 -8.55 5.06
CA PHE A 46 2.20 -8.32 3.96
C PHE A 46 3.20 -9.45 3.81
N ALA A 47 3.82 -9.91 4.91
CA ALA A 47 4.77 -11.02 4.85
C ALA A 47 4.15 -12.32 4.30
N ARG A 48 2.86 -12.55 4.59
CA ARG A 48 2.12 -13.71 4.04
C ARG A 48 1.84 -13.55 2.55
N ILE A 49 1.47 -12.35 2.12
CA ILE A 49 1.20 -12.02 0.70
C ILE A 49 2.49 -12.10 -0.12
N ASP A 50 3.57 -11.48 0.36
CA ASP A 50 4.86 -11.43 -0.33
C ASP A 50 5.53 -12.81 -0.45
N GLY A 51 5.29 -13.69 0.54
CA GLY A 51 5.75 -15.08 0.51
C GLY A 51 4.93 -16.03 -0.36
N ASP A 52 3.74 -15.63 -0.84
CA ASP A 52 2.90 -16.47 -1.69
C ASP A 52 3.15 -16.16 -3.18
N PRO A 53 3.70 -17.11 -3.96
CA PRO A 53 3.98 -16.90 -5.38
C PRO A 53 2.74 -16.64 -6.24
N HIS A 54 1.53 -16.90 -5.73
CA HIS A 54 0.27 -16.64 -6.43
C HIS A 54 -0.38 -15.31 -6.05
N GLN A 55 0.25 -14.51 -5.17
CA GLN A 55 -0.27 -13.22 -4.71
C GLN A 55 0.74 -12.12 -4.99
N HIS A 56 0.29 -11.02 -5.60
CA HIS A 56 1.14 -9.87 -5.87
C HIS A 56 0.44 -8.58 -5.42
N LEU A 57 1.03 -7.90 -4.44
CA LEU A 57 0.62 -6.55 -4.06
C LEU A 57 1.41 -5.54 -4.91
N ILE A 58 0.69 -4.69 -5.64
CA ILE A 58 1.25 -3.75 -6.61
C ILE A 58 0.90 -2.33 -6.18
N VAL A 59 1.86 -1.41 -6.31
CA VAL A 59 1.66 0.04 -6.09
C VAL A 59 1.89 0.80 -7.39
N ALA A 60 1.19 1.93 -7.52
CA ALA A 60 1.48 2.97 -8.49
C ALA A 60 2.23 4.10 -7.78
N ASP A 61 3.51 4.23 -8.09
CA ASP A 61 4.43 5.16 -7.44
C ASP A 61 4.66 6.38 -8.34
N ARG A 62 4.57 7.58 -7.75
CA ARG A 62 4.87 8.85 -8.42
C ARG A 62 6.10 9.48 -7.76
N ALA A 63 7.26 9.18 -8.34
CA ALA A 63 8.56 9.75 -7.99
C ALA A 63 9.13 9.40 -6.60
N GLY A 64 8.86 8.19 -6.09
CA GLY A 64 9.51 7.60 -4.92
C GLY A 64 8.69 7.72 -3.66
#